data_AF-A0A1S2W6M1-F1
#
_entry.id   AF-A0A1S2W6M1-F1
#
_cell.length_a   1.000
_cell.length_b   1.000
_cell.length_c   1.000
_cell.angle_alpha   90.00
_cell.angle_beta   90.00
_cell.angle_gamma   90.00
#
_symmetry.space_group_name_H-M   'P 1'
#
loop_
_entity.id
_entity.type
_entity.pdbx_description
1 polymer ?
#
loop_
_entity_poly.entity_id
_entity_poly.type
_entity_poly.pdbx_seq_one_letter_code
_entity_poly.pdbx_strand_id
1 'polypeptide(L)'
;MNVSIKQRIEQKVGLIHSIHPVAEQGGTAIVYHMKTLDGTFILKQASLPRYREWLAQEATVMKTFKSQQHITIPTYLDYIEDEQQDYLLMSYIAGETLTTALADASELQRLALIRSFGRFLRQFHMSENISTHSSQDWLDKQLLQADHYIKQGWTNGSHKLLNALSTKQPEPVPETWIHGDCTTDNLLVLDNEIVAFIDLAGMTVGDPRYDEALATRSFRKDIQMLDAFYSGYGFPPISEETFRYFDNGLYKFY
;
A
#
# COMPACT_ATOMS: atom_id res chain seq x y z
N MET A 1 18.30 11.68 -15.35
CA MET A 1 17.99 12.59 -14.22
C MET A 1 18.59 13.95 -14.52
N ASN A 2 17.82 15.04 -14.39
CA ASN A 2 18.32 16.40 -14.57
C ASN A 2 19.42 16.72 -13.53
N VAL A 3 20.42 17.52 -13.91
CA VAL A 3 21.55 17.90 -13.04
C VAL A 3 21.06 18.61 -11.78
N SER A 4 20.06 19.48 -11.88
CA SER A 4 19.48 20.19 -10.73
C SER A 4 18.82 19.23 -9.73
N ILE A 5 18.09 18.23 -10.22
CA ILE A 5 17.42 17.20 -9.41
C ILE A 5 18.46 16.34 -8.71
N LYS A 6 19.50 15.90 -9.44
CA LYS A 6 20.60 15.13 -8.86
C LYS A 6 21.27 15.89 -7.70
N GLN A 7 21.59 17.17 -7.90
CA GLN A 7 22.20 18.01 -6.87
C GLN A 7 21.30 18.17 -5.64
N ARG A 8 19.98 18.35 -5.83
CA ARG A 8 19.03 18.44 -4.72
C ARG A 8 18.95 17.13 -3.93
N ILE A 9 18.97 15.99 -4.61
CA ILE A 9 19.02 14.68 -3.95
C ILE A 9 20.33 14.54 -3.17
N GLU A 10 21.48 14.86 -3.77
CA GLU A 10 22.79 14.77 -3.10
C GLU A 10 22.90 15.67 -1.86
N GLN A 11 22.20 16.81 -1.83
CA GLN A 11 22.08 17.64 -0.63
C GLN A 11 21.32 16.97 0.52
N LYS A 12 20.48 15.98 0.23
CA LYS A 12 19.67 15.24 1.23
C LYS A 12 20.37 13.99 1.74
N VAL A 13 21.02 13.25 0.85
CA VAL A 13 21.51 11.88 1.13
C VAL A 13 23.01 11.69 0.91
N GLY A 14 23.74 12.77 0.60
CA GLY A 14 25.15 12.72 0.25
C GLY A 14 25.39 12.31 -1.21
N LEU A 15 26.66 12.23 -1.59
CA LEU A 15 27.08 11.94 -2.96
C LEU A 15 26.57 10.57 -3.44
N ILE A 16 25.91 10.55 -4.60
CA ILE A 16 25.37 9.33 -5.19
C ILE A 16 26.49 8.53 -5.83
N HIS A 17 26.71 7.32 -5.32
CA HIS A 17 27.71 6.38 -5.85
C HIS A 17 27.12 5.55 -6.99
N SER A 18 25.91 5.06 -6.80
CA SER A 18 25.19 4.33 -7.83
C SER A 18 23.68 4.47 -7.69
N ILE A 19 23.01 4.32 -8.83
CA ILE A 19 21.55 4.28 -8.92
C ILE A 19 21.18 3.19 -9.91
N HIS A 20 20.35 2.25 -9.48
CA HIS A 20 19.90 1.13 -10.31
C HIS A 20 18.41 0.90 -10.10
N PRO A 21 17.64 0.58 -11.15
CA PRO A 21 16.27 0.14 -10.99
C PRO A 21 16.20 -1.07 -10.04
N VAL A 22 15.17 -1.13 -9.20
CA VAL A 22 14.81 -2.35 -8.48
C VAL A 22 14.53 -3.45 -9.51
N ALA A 23 14.92 -4.70 -9.22
CA ALA A 23 14.78 -5.81 -10.18
C ALA A 23 13.32 -6.07 -10.56
N GLU A 24 12.44 -6.04 -9.56
CA GLU A 24 10.99 -6.14 -9.74
C GLU A 24 10.40 -4.72 -9.76
N GLN A 25 9.69 -4.40 -10.84
CA GLN A 25 9.05 -3.10 -11.05
C GLN A 25 7.54 -3.25 -11.07
N GLY A 26 6.85 -2.28 -10.47
CA GLY A 26 5.41 -2.11 -10.65
C GLY A 26 5.06 -1.51 -12.03
N GLY A 27 3.76 -1.35 -12.28
CA GLY A 27 3.25 -0.76 -13.52
C GLY A 27 3.11 0.77 -13.51
N THR A 28 3.52 1.44 -12.42
CA THR A 28 3.13 2.83 -12.11
C THR A 28 4.35 3.78 -12.10
N ALA A 29 5.13 3.74 -11.03
CA ALA A 29 6.37 4.48 -10.86
C ALA A 29 7.58 3.56 -11.09
N ILE A 30 8.66 4.12 -11.65
CA ILE A 30 9.95 3.43 -11.70
C ILE A 30 10.62 3.61 -10.34
N VAL A 31 11.03 2.51 -9.74
CA VAL A 31 11.67 2.48 -8.42
C VAL A 31 13.16 2.22 -8.58
N TYR A 32 14.01 3.02 -7.94
CA TYR A 32 15.46 2.87 -7.96
C TYR A 32 16.02 2.65 -6.55
N HIS A 33 16.96 1.71 -6.43
CA HIS A 33 17.92 1.69 -5.34
C HIS A 33 19.01 2.72 -5.59
N MET A 34 19.21 3.61 -4.63
CA MET A 34 20.25 4.62 -4.65
C MET A 34 21.23 4.38 -3.51
N LYS A 35 22.51 4.22 -3.84
CA LYS A 35 23.58 4.05 -2.85
C LYS A 35 24.39 5.33 -2.72
N THR A 36 24.61 5.76 -1.49
CA THR A 36 25.52 6.86 -1.11
C THR A 36 26.54 6.35 -0.09
N LEU A 37 27.43 7.21 0.41
CA LEU A 37 28.30 6.83 1.56
C LEU A 37 27.49 6.60 2.83
N ASP A 38 26.39 7.34 2.99
CA ASP A 38 25.62 7.38 4.23
C ASP A 38 24.56 6.26 4.31
N GLY A 39 24.30 5.57 3.19
CA GLY A 39 23.42 4.41 3.18
C GLY A 39 22.78 4.11 1.83
N THR A 40 21.69 3.34 1.88
CA THR A 40 20.83 3.04 0.74
C THR A 40 19.50 3.76 0.89
N PHE A 41 18.99 4.26 -0.23
CA PHE A 41 17.74 5.02 -0.31
C PHE A 41 16.91 4.50 -1.48
N ILE A 42 15.62 4.84 -1.46
CA ILE A 42 14.69 4.57 -2.56
C ILE A 42 14.32 5.89 -3.23
N LEU A 43 14.40 5.91 -4.56
CA LEU A 43 13.85 6.97 -5.40
C LEU A 43 12.74 6.38 -6.25
N LYS A 44 11.50 6.84 -6.04
CA LYS A 44 10.39 6.57 -6.95
C LYS A 44 10.27 7.72 -7.95
N GLN A 45 9.99 7.40 -9.21
CA GLN A 45 9.85 8.35 -10.30
C GLN A 45 8.57 8.07 -11.10
N ALA A 46 7.71 9.08 -11.24
CA ALA A 46 6.47 8.99 -12.00
C ALA A 46 6.39 10.08 -13.07
N SER A 47 5.89 9.74 -14.27
CA SER A 47 5.78 10.68 -15.41
C SER A 47 4.35 10.90 -15.88
N LEU A 48 3.47 9.91 -15.75
CA LEU A 48 2.06 10.03 -16.14
C LEU A 48 1.26 10.77 -15.07
N PRO A 49 0.28 11.62 -15.45
CA PRO A 49 -0.49 12.44 -14.50
C PRO A 49 -1.08 11.65 -13.32
N ARG A 50 -1.72 10.51 -13.58
CA ARG A 50 -2.27 9.62 -12.54
C ARG A 50 -1.21 9.17 -11.54
N TYR A 51 -0.06 8.74 -12.02
CA TYR A 51 1.00 8.18 -11.18
C TYR A 51 1.77 9.27 -10.43
N ARG A 52 1.83 10.48 -11.00
CA ARG A 52 2.30 11.68 -10.31
C ARG A 52 1.38 12.05 -9.14
N GLU A 53 0.06 12.03 -9.36
CA GLU A 53 -0.93 12.22 -8.29
C GLU A 53 -0.77 11.20 -7.16
N TRP A 54 -0.61 9.92 -7.50
CA TRP A 54 -0.38 8.86 -6.50
C TRP A 54 0.94 9.03 -5.75
N LEU A 55 2.00 9.44 -6.44
CA LEU A 55 3.30 9.68 -5.82
C LEU A 55 3.26 10.87 -4.85
N ALA A 56 2.53 11.94 -5.21
CA ALA A 56 2.28 13.08 -4.33
C ALA A 56 1.45 12.69 -3.10
N GLN A 57 0.46 11.82 -3.28
CA GLN A 57 -0.37 11.29 -2.20
C GLN A 57 0.48 10.45 -1.23
N GLU A 58 1.33 9.55 -1.75
CA GLU A 58 2.27 8.77 -0.93
C GLU A 58 3.19 9.69 -0.12
N ALA A 59 3.77 10.72 -0.75
CA ALA A 59 4.60 11.71 -0.06
C ALA A 59 3.84 12.44 1.07
N THR A 60 2.55 12.72 0.86
CA THR A 60 1.69 13.38 1.85
C THR A 60 1.41 12.47 3.03
N VAL A 61 1.08 11.20 2.78
CA VAL A 61 0.90 10.18 3.81
C VAL A 61 2.17 10.08 4.66
N MET A 62 3.34 9.89 4.05
CA MET A 62 4.58 9.70 4.80
C MET A 62 4.96 10.91 5.67
N LYS A 63 4.60 12.14 5.26
CA LYS A 63 4.80 13.36 6.06
C LYS A 63 3.87 13.46 7.26
N THR A 64 2.64 12.97 7.11
CA THR A 64 1.54 13.19 8.07
C THR A 64 1.31 12.02 9.00
N PHE A 65 1.63 10.80 8.55
CA PHE A 65 1.59 9.60 9.35
C PHE A 65 2.65 9.70 10.45
N LYS A 66 2.21 10.12 11.63
CA LYS A 66 3.02 10.04 12.84
C LYS A 66 3.14 8.57 13.17
N SER A 67 4.36 8.02 13.08
CA SER A 67 4.62 6.60 13.35
C SER A 67 3.89 6.17 14.62
N GLN A 68 2.82 5.40 14.46
CA GLN A 68 2.24 4.62 15.54
C GLN A 68 3.36 3.70 16.04
N GLN A 69 3.54 3.52 17.36
CA GLN A 69 4.73 2.89 17.97
C GLN A 69 5.11 1.49 17.42
N HIS A 70 4.26 0.88 16.58
CA HIS A 70 4.40 -0.50 16.11
C HIS A 70 4.28 -0.66 14.58
N ILE A 71 4.04 0.42 13.82
CA ILE A 71 3.92 0.33 12.35
C ILE A 71 5.07 1.10 11.69
N THR A 72 5.93 0.35 11.01
CA THR A 72 7.08 0.87 10.30
C THR A 72 6.71 1.13 8.84
N ILE A 73 7.10 2.31 8.36
CA ILE A 73 7.04 2.73 6.96
C ILE A 73 8.35 3.41 6.58
N PRO A 74 8.70 3.53 5.28
CA PRO A 74 9.86 4.31 4.87
C PRO A 74 9.80 5.75 5.40
N THR A 75 10.96 6.29 5.77
CA THR A 75 11.08 7.68 6.21
C THR A 75 11.08 8.60 5.00
N TYR A 76 10.19 9.59 5.01
CA TYR A 76 10.15 10.64 4.00
C TYR A 76 11.42 11.51 4.05
N LEU A 77 12.03 11.78 2.90
CA LEU A 77 13.20 12.66 2.80
C LEU A 77 12.95 13.89 1.94
N ASP A 78 12.39 13.72 0.74
CA ASP A 78 12.04 14.83 -0.14
C ASP A 78 10.99 14.41 -1.19
N TYR A 79 10.26 15.41 -1.71
CA TYR A 79 9.39 15.28 -2.87
C TYR A 79 9.75 16.40 -3.85
N ILE A 80 10.01 16.04 -5.09
CA ILE A 80 10.53 16.94 -6.11
C ILE A 80 9.60 16.89 -7.31
N GLU A 81 8.96 18.02 -7.57
CA GLU A 81 8.18 18.22 -8.79
C GLU A 81 9.08 18.78 -9.89
N ASP A 82 9.02 18.19 -11.07
CA ASP A 82 9.64 18.69 -12.31
C ASP A 82 8.56 18.76 -13.40
N GLU A 83 8.81 19.53 -14.46
CA GLU A 83 7.80 19.77 -15.51
C GLU A 83 7.26 18.44 -16.09
N GLN A 84 8.16 17.48 -16.29
CA GLN A 84 7.81 16.21 -16.93
C GLN A 84 7.52 15.08 -15.94
N GLN A 85 8.07 15.13 -14.72
CA GLN A 85 8.15 13.98 -13.83
C GLN A 85 8.20 14.39 -12.37
N ASP A 86 7.68 13.55 -11.48
CA ASP A 86 7.81 13.72 -10.04
C ASP A 86 8.68 12.63 -9.44
N TYR A 87 9.34 12.99 -8.34
CA TYR A 87 10.26 12.13 -7.62
C TYR A 87 9.94 12.13 -6.12
N LEU A 88 9.93 10.95 -5.54
CA LEU A 88 9.82 10.76 -4.09
C LEU A 88 11.08 10.05 -3.60
N LEU A 89 11.80 10.72 -2.71
CA LEU A 89 13.01 10.21 -2.06
C LEU A 89 12.68 9.78 -0.64
N MET A 90 13.05 8.55 -0.29
CA MET A 90 12.76 7.95 1.01
C MET A 90 13.89 7.03 1.49
N SER A 91 13.88 6.68 2.78
CA SER A 91 14.80 5.69 3.33
C SER A 91 14.55 4.30 2.74
N TYR A 92 15.61 3.51 2.58
CA TYR A 92 15.48 2.09 2.34
C TYR A 92 15.13 1.34 3.64
N ILE A 93 14.27 0.33 3.56
CA ILE A 93 14.03 -0.65 4.63
C ILE A 93 14.53 -2.00 4.12
N ALA A 94 15.35 -2.67 4.92
CA ALA A 94 15.85 -4.00 4.58
C ALA A 94 14.73 -5.04 4.63
N GLY A 95 14.73 -5.95 3.66
CA GLY A 95 13.75 -7.03 3.53
C GLY A 95 13.42 -7.32 2.08
N GLU A 96 12.71 -8.41 1.87
CA GLU A 96 12.08 -8.79 0.60
C GLU A 96 10.56 -8.64 0.71
N THR A 97 9.84 -8.66 -0.42
CA THR A 97 8.37 -8.61 -0.35
C THR A 97 7.82 -9.91 0.26
N LEU A 98 6.64 -9.85 0.88
CA LEU A 98 5.98 -11.06 1.37
C LEU A 98 5.66 -12.02 0.21
N THR A 99 5.37 -11.53 -0.99
CA THR A 99 5.22 -12.38 -2.20
C THR A 99 6.48 -13.19 -2.47
N THR A 100 7.66 -12.54 -2.48
CA THR A 100 8.95 -13.21 -2.70
C THR A 100 9.23 -14.22 -1.59
N ALA A 101 9.08 -13.82 -0.32
CA ALA A 101 9.30 -14.70 0.82
C ALA A 101 8.39 -15.94 0.78
N LEU A 102 7.13 -15.80 0.36
CA LEU A 102 6.19 -16.92 0.23
C LEU A 102 6.55 -17.89 -0.90
N ALA A 103 7.14 -17.39 -2.00
CA ALA A 103 7.53 -18.22 -3.13
C ALA A 103 8.62 -19.24 -2.77
N ASP A 104 9.57 -18.84 -1.93
CA ASP A 104 10.71 -19.66 -1.53
C ASP A 104 10.51 -20.41 -0.19
N ALA A 105 9.43 -20.10 0.53
CA ALA A 105 9.15 -20.67 1.85
C ALA A 105 8.59 -22.11 1.79
N SER A 106 9.00 -22.93 2.77
CA SER A 106 8.33 -24.20 3.09
C SER A 106 6.88 -23.96 3.56
N GLU A 107 6.04 -24.99 3.51
CA GLU A 107 4.63 -24.90 3.97
C GLU A 107 4.51 -24.33 5.40
N LEU A 108 5.34 -24.81 6.32
CA LEU A 108 5.36 -24.33 7.71
C LEU A 108 5.72 -22.83 7.80
N GLN A 109 6.72 -22.39 7.02
CA GLN A 109 7.13 -20.98 6.96
C GLN A 109 6.05 -20.11 6.31
N ARG A 110 5.39 -20.58 5.25
CA ARG A 110 4.28 -19.87 4.61
C ARG A 110 3.16 -19.60 5.61
N LEU A 111 2.74 -20.61 6.37
CA LEU A 111 1.72 -20.43 7.42
C LEU A 111 2.19 -19.48 8.53
N ALA A 112 3.47 -19.50 8.90
CA ALA A 112 4.02 -18.57 9.88
C ALA A 112 4.03 -17.12 9.37
N LEU A 113 4.47 -16.89 8.13
CA LEU A 113 4.48 -15.58 7.48
C LEU A 113 3.06 -15.00 7.31
N ILE A 114 2.11 -15.81 6.86
CA ILE A 114 0.71 -15.39 6.71
C ILE A 114 0.08 -15.07 8.07
N ARG A 115 0.42 -15.82 9.13
CA ARG A 115 0.01 -15.47 10.50
C ARG A 115 0.66 -14.18 10.98
N SER A 116 1.93 -13.94 10.66
CA SER A 116 2.63 -12.68 10.95
C SER A 116 1.95 -11.51 10.23
N PHE A 117 1.55 -11.68 8.97
CA PHE A 117 0.79 -10.68 8.22
C PHE A 117 -0.54 -10.35 8.89
N GLY A 118 -1.34 -11.36 9.27
CA GLY A 118 -2.57 -11.12 10.03
C GLY A 118 -2.32 -10.32 11.31
N ARG A 119 -1.27 -10.68 12.07
CA ARG A 119 -0.90 -9.97 13.31
C ARG A 119 -0.49 -8.51 13.06
N PHE A 120 0.30 -8.27 12.01
CA PHE A 120 0.76 -6.93 11.64
C PHE A 120 -0.42 -6.05 11.21
N LEU A 121 -1.32 -6.58 10.37
CA LEU A 121 -2.53 -5.85 9.96
C LEU A 121 -3.46 -5.56 11.15
N ARG A 122 -3.59 -6.51 12.10
CA ARG A 122 -4.33 -6.28 13.33
C ARG A 122 -3.75 -5.12 14.14
N GLN A 123 -2.43 -5.08 14.32
CA GLN A 123 -1.77 -3.98 15.05
C GLN A 123 -2.06 -2.64 14.38
N PHE A 124 -2.08 -2.60 13.05
CA PHE A 124 -2.38 -1.40 12.29
C PHE A 124 -3.84 -0.96 12.44
N HIS A 125 -4.78 -1.89 12.29
CA HIS A 125 -6.23 -1.65 12.44
C HIS A 125 -6.67 -1.38 13.89
N MET A 126 -5.83 -1.68 14.88
CA MET A 126 -6.10 -1.41 16.29
C MET A 126 -5.29 -0.23 16.85
N SER A 127 -4.50 0.44 16.00
CA SER A 127 -3.64 1.54 16.39
C SER A 127 -4.45 2.75 16.89
N GLU A 128 -3.95 3.51 17.87
CA GLU A 128 -4.75 4.51 18.60
C GLU A 128 -5.25 5.63 17.66
N ASN A 129 -6.52 5.49 17.26
CA ASN A 129 -7.48 6.49 16.82
C ASN A 129 -8.71 5.72 16.33
N ILE A 130 -9.41 5.06 17.27
CA ILE A 130 -10.75 4.53 16.98
C ILE A 130 -11.63 5.77 16.77
N SER A 131 -11.71 6.16 15.51
CA SER A 131 -12.60 7.21 15.09
C SER A 131 -14.02 6.78 15.46
N THR A 132 -14.78 7.70 16.06
CA THR A 132 -16.23 7.52 16.21
C THR A 132 -16.97 7.73 14.89
N HIS A 133 -16.25 8.06 13.82
CA HIS A 133 -16.81 8.27 12.50
C HIS A 133 -17.02 6.95 11.78
N SER A 134 -17.99 7.00 10.88
CA SER A 134 -18.44 5.88 10.07
C SER A 134 -17.58 5.75 8.82
N SER A 135 -17.28 4.52 8.39
CA SER A 135 -16.57 4.26 7.13
C SER A 135 -17.30 4.76 5.87
N GLN A 136 -18.56 5.21 6.01
CA GLN A 136 -19.37 5.76 4.93
C GLN A 136 -18.69 6.95 4.23
N ASP A 137 -18.13 7.89 4.99
CA ASP A 137 -17.50 9.08 4.43
C ASP A 137 -16.28 8.73 3.57
N TRP A 138 -15.53 7.69 3.97
CA TRP A 138 -14.42 7.16 3.18
C TRP A 138 -14.95 6.47 1.91
N LEU A 139 -15.96 5.60 2.02
CA LEU A 139 -16.50 4.88 0.88
C LEU A 139 -17.09 5.83 -0.18
N ASP A 140 -17.81 6.87 0.24
CA ASP A 140 -18.34 7.89 -0.66
C ASP A 140 -17.22 8.62 -1.43
N LYS A 141 -16.11 8.96 -0.75
CA LYS A 141 -14.92 9.53 -1.41
C LYS A 141 -14.31 8.56 -2.43
N GLN A 142 -14.24 7.27 -2.11
CA GLN A 142 -13.73 6.27 -3.05
C GLN A 142 -14.64 6.16 -4.29
N LEU A 143 -15.96 6.15 -4.13
CA LEU A 143 -16.90 6.10 -5.26
C LEU A 143 -16.82 7.37 -6.12
N LEU A 144 -16.64 8.55 -5.52
CA LEU A 144 -16.40 9.80 -6.25
C LEU A 144 -15.07 9.78 -7.02
N GLN A 145 -14.00 9.27 -6.40
CA GLN A 145 -12.70 9.12 -7.05
C GLN A 145 -12.76 8.12 -8.21
N ALA A 146 -13.50 7.02 -8.05
CA ALA A 146 -13.75 6.04 -9.09
C ALA A 146 -14.44 6.68 -10.32
N ASP A 147 -15.48 7.50 -10.11
CA ASP A 147 -16.13 8.26 -11.18
C ASP A 147 -15.14 9.19 -11.90
N HIS A 148 -14.29 9.88 -11.15
CA HIS A 148 -13.22 10.71 -11.71
C HIS A 148 -12.25 9.89 -12.58
N TYR A 149 -11.78 8.74 -12.09
CA TYR A 149 -10.87 7.86 -12.85
C TYR A 149 -11.52 7.30 -14.12
N ILE A 150 -12.82 7.00 -14.11
CA ILE A 150 -13.53 6.60 -15.33
C ILE A 150 -13.52 7.74 -16.34
N LYS A 151 -13.86 8.97 -15.92
CA LYS A 151 -13.91 10.15 -16.80
C LYS A 151 -12.56 10.48 -17.42
N GLN A 152 -11.47 10.23 -16.70
CA GLN A 152 -10.10 10.41 -17.19
C GLN A 152 -9.57 9.22 -18.02
N GLY A 153 -10.32 8.11 -18.11
CA GLY A 153 -9.83 6.88 -18.76
C GLY A 153 -8.67 6.23 -18.02
N TRP A 154 -8.56 6.48 -16.72
CA TRP A 154 -7.46 6.01 -15.86
C TRP A 154 -7.72 4.63 -15.26
N THR A 155 -8.85 4.00 -15.57
CA THR A 155 -9.24 2.75 -14.94
C THR A 155 -9.94 1.80 -15.92
N ASN A 156 -9.89 0.51 -15.59
CA ASN A 156 -10.65 -0.54 -16.26
C ASN A 156 -12.07 -0.70 -15.67
N GLY A 157 -12.38 -0.01 -14.57
CA GLY A 157 -13.72 0.08 -14.02
C GLY A 157 -14.71 0.73 -14.99
N SER A 158 -16.00 0.39 -14.85
CA SER A 158 -17.06 0.92 -15.72
C SER A 158 -18.12 1.66 -14.93
N HIS A 159 -18.81 2.61 -15.56
CA HIS A 159 -19.97 3.29 -14.96
C HIS A 159 -21.05 2.29 -14.49
N LYS A 160 -21.20 1.16 -15.21
CA LYS A 160 -22.13 0.09 -14.81
C LYS A 160 -21.72 -0.55 -13.48
N LEU A 161 -20.43 -0.84 -13.32
CA LEU A 161 -19.89 -1.38 -12.06
C LEU A 161 -20.01 -0.34 -10.95
N LEU A 162 -19.68 0.92 -11.21
CA LEU A 162 -19.77 2.00 -10.25
C LEU A 162 -21.21 2.14 -9.72
N ASN A 163 -22.20 2.19 -10.62
CA ASN A 163 -23.61 2.26 -10.25
C ASN A 163 -24.05 1.04 -9.41
N ALA A 164 -23.52 -0.15 -9.70
CA ALA A 164 -23.81 -1.34 -8.91
C ALA A 164 -23.22 -1.25 -7.49
N LEU A 165 -22.01 -0.69 -7.34
CA LEU A 165 -21.39 -0.48 -6.03
C LEU A 165 -22.09 0.61 -5.22
N SER A 166 -22.51 1.72 -5.85
CA SER A 166 -23.24 2.80 -5.19
C SER A 166 -24.61 2.37 -4.65
N THR A 167 -25.24 1.36 -5.27
CA THR A 167 -26.56 0.86 -4.88
C THR A 167 -26.53 -0.34 -3.92
N LYS A 168 -25.36 -0.97 -3.75
CA LYS A 168 -25.15 -2.16 -2.90
C LYS A 168 -23.99 -1.96 -1.93
N GLN A 169 -23.94 -0.80 -1.31
CA GLN A 169 -22.87 -0.49 -0.35
C GLN A 169 -22.99 -1.42 0.87
N PRO A 170 -21.87 -1.91 1.42
CA PRO A 170 -21.89 -2.65 2.67
C PRO A 170 -22.34 -1.72 3.80
N GLU A 171 -22.97 -2.30 4.83
CA GLU A 171 -23.32 -1.53 6.03
C GLU A 171 -22.06 -0.88 6.64
N PRO A 172 -22.14 0.38 7.09
CA PRO A 172 -20.97 1.07 7.61
C PRO A 172 -20.43 0.44 8.89
N VAL A 173 -19.12 0.55 9.07
CA VAL A 173 -18.40 0.08 10.27
C VAL A 173 -17.55 1.21 10.83
N PRO A 174 -17.07 1.11 12.08
CA PRO A 174 -16.07 2.05 12.59
C PRO A 174 -14.85 2.09 11.68
N GLU A 175 -14.44 3.28 11.31
CA GLU A 175 -13.24 3.45 10.49
C GLU A 175 -11.95 3.27 11.33
N THR A 176 -10.90 2.82 10.67
CA THR A 176 -9.55 2.73 11.23
C THR A 176 -8.54 3.10 10.16
N TRP A 177 -7.28 3.27 10.55
CA TRP A 177 -6.18 3.24 9.59
C TRP A 177 -6.23 1.98 8.71
N ILE A 178 -6.12 2.19 7.41
CA ILE A 178 -5.99 1.20 6.34
C ILE A 178 -4.83 1.59 5.42
N HIS A 179 -4.27 0.61 4.73
CA HIS A 179 -3.17 0.73 3.79
C HIS A 179 -3.68 1.16 2.43
N GLY A 180 -4.87 0.70 2.04
CA GLY A 180 -5.53 1.07 0.78
C GLY A 180 -5.03 0.29 -0.45
N ASP A 181 -3.92 -0.44 -0.32
CA ASP A 181 -3.46 -1.45 -1.28
C ASP A 181 -2.74 -2.60 -0.54
N CYS A 182 -3.40 -3.17 0.46
CA CYS A 182 -2.82 -4.16 1.38
C CYS A 182 -2.63 -5.53 0.70
N THR A 183 -1.66 -5.66 -0.18
CA THR A 183 -1.33 -6.90 -0.89
C THR A 183 0.02 -7.44 -0.44
N THR A 184 0.33 -8.71 -0.73
CA THR A 184 1.60 -9.36 -0.34
C THR A 184 2.84 -8.71 -0.99
N ASP A 185 2.66 -7.92 -2.05
CA ASP A 185 3.76 -7.17 -2.69
C ASP A 185 4.17 -5.93 -1.88
N ASN A 186 3.27 -5.42 -1.04
CA ASN A 186 3.42 -4.15 -0.32
C ASN A 186 3.82 -4.33 1.16
N LEU A 187 4.22 -5.54 1.56
CA LEU A 187 4.79 -5.82 2.87
C LEU A 187 6.23 -6.30 2.73
N LEU A 188 7.10 -5.80 3.61
CA LEU A 188 8.48 -6.27 3.72
C LEU A 188 8.61 -7.32 4.81
N VAL A 189 9.37 -8.37 4.50
CA VAL A 189 9.75 -9.46 5.38
C VAL A 189 11.24 -9.38 5.68
N LEU A 190 11.57 -9.49 6.96
CA LEU A 190 12.94 -9.66 7.44
C LEU A 190 12.93 -10.66 8.60
N ASP A 191 13.88 -11.60 8.60
CA ASP A 191 13.98 -12.64 9.64
C ASP A 191 12.67 -13.40 9.90
N ASN A 192 11.92 -13.68 8.84
CA ASN A 192 10.64 -14.42 8.84
C ASN A 192 9.49 -13.71 9.60
N GLU A 193 9.55 -12.40 9.76
CA GLU A 193 8.47 -11.57 10.29
C GLU A 193 8.18 -10.39 9.36
N ILE A 194 6.93 -9.91 9.36
CA ILE A 194 6.58 -8.68 8.67
C ILE A 194 7.18 -7.50 9.43
N VAL A 195 7.93 -6.65 8.72
CA VAL A 195 8.64 -5.51 9.34
C VAL A 195 8.16 -4.16 8.88
N ALA A 196 7.53 -4.02 7.71
CA ALA A 196 7.07 -2.71 7.23
C ALA A 196 5.99 -2.81 6.15
N PHE A 197 5.23 -1.72 6.00
CA PHE A 197 4.46 -1.42 4.80
C PHE A 197 5.26 -0.56 3.82
N ILE A 198 5.03 -0.73 2.53
CA ILE A 198 5.52 0.13 1.44
C ILE A 198 4.38 0.44 0.47
N ASP A 199 4.58 1.41 -0.42
CA ASP A 199 3.56 1.86 -1.38
C ASP A 199 2.29 2.42 -0.73
N LEU A 200 2.46 3.57 -0.10
CA LEU A 200 1.52 4.09 0.89
C LEU A 200 0.50 5.08 0.31
N ALA A 201 0.38 5.18 -1.02
CA ALA A 201 -0.50 6.15 -1.67
C ALA A 201 -1.96 6.01 -1.24
N GLY A 202 -2.42 4.78 -0.99
CA GLY A 202 -3.78 4.48 -0.53
C GLY A 202 -4.00 4.64 0.99
N MET A 203 -2.95 4.88 1.77
CA MET A 203 -3.00 4.76 3.21
C MET A 203 -3.77 5.93 3.83
N THR A 204 -4.80 5.62 4.61
CA THR A 204 -5.77 6.61 5.12
C THR A 204 -6.58 6.02 6.28
N VAL A 205 -7.53 6.77 6.81
CA VAL A 205 -8.58 6.24 7.68
C VAL A 205 -9.78 5.84 6.81
N GLY A 206 -10.27 4.61 6.96
CA GLY A 206 -11.33 4.05 6.13
C GLY A 206 -11.86 2.71 6.63
N ASP A 207 -12.49 1.95 5.73
CA ASP A 207 -13.10 0.66 6.06
C ASP A 207 -12.05 -0.47 6.17
N PRO A 208 -11.82 -1.09 7.35
CA PRO A 208 -10.81 -2.13 7.52
C PRO A 208 -11.05 -3.37 6.65
N ARG A 209 -12.30 -3.61 6.23
CA ARG A 209 -12.68 -4.75 5.41
C ARG A 209 -12.11 -4.64 4.00
N TYR A 210 -11.76 -3.43 3.56
CA TYR A 210 -11.08 -3.20 2.28
C TYR A 210 -9.67 -3.81 2.27
N ASP A 211 -8.87 -3.47 3.28
CA ASP A 211 -7.54 -4.04 3.47
C ASP A 211 -7.60 -5.56 3.68
N GLU A 212 -8.57 -6.06 4.46
CA GLU A 212 -8.73 -7.50 4.65
C GLU A 212 -9.04 -8.24 3.33
N ALA A 213 -9.89 -7.67 2.48
CA ALA A 213 -10.19 -8.23 1.18
C ALA A 213 -8.93 -8.32 0.31
N LEU A 214 -8.11 -7.26 0.27
CA LEU A 214 -6.88 -7.25 -0.50
C LEU A 214 -5.81 -8.17 0.09
N ALA A 215 -5.69 -8.21 1.42
CA ALA A 215 -4.70 -9.02 2.13
C ALA A 215 -4.90 -10.52 1.84
N THR A 216 -6.16 -10.96 1.77
CA THR A 216 -6.50 -12.37 1.60
C THR A 216 -6.63 -12.81 0.14
N ARG A 217 -6.63 -11.88 -0.83
CA ARG A 217 -7.02 -12.16 -2.24
C ARG A 217 -6.22 -13.28 -2.91
N SER A 218 -4.91 -13.36 -2.67
CA SER A 218 -4.00 -14.29 -3.36
C SER A 218 -4.09 -15.71 -2.80
N PHE A 219 -4.57 -15.86 -1.56
CA PHE A 219 -4.70 -17.15 -0.88
C PHE A 219 -6.12 -17.43 -0.36
N ARG A 220 -7.13 -16.68 -0.81
CA ARG A 220 -8.53 -16.79 -0.32
C ARG A 220 -9.11 -18.20 -0.43
N LYS A 221 -8.64 -18.98 -1.40
CA LYS A 221 -9.07 -20.37 -1.63
C LYS A 221 -8.23 -21.41 -0.89
N ASP A 222 -7.10 -21.01 -0.30
CA ASP A 222 -6.26 -21.87 0.52
C ASP A 222 -6.74 -21.78 1.97
N ILE A 223 -7.42 -22.83 2.43
CA ILE A 223 -8.03 -22.87 3.76
C ILE A 223 -6.97 -22.77 4.86
N GLN A 224 -5.78 -23.36 4.68
CA GLN A 224 -4.75 -23.35 5.71
C GLN A 224 -4.13 -21.96 5.86
N MET A 225 -3.85 -21.28 4.74
CA MET A 225 -3.35 -19.90 4.78
C MET A 225 -4.41 -18.93 5.29
N LEU A 226 -5.67 -19.14 4.90
CA LEU A 226 -6.77 -18.31 5.39
C LEU A 226 -6.94 -18.44 6.90
N ASP A 227 -6.92 -19.68 7.43
CA ASP A 227 -6.95 -19.93 8.88
C ASP A 227 -5.72 -19.33 9.59
N ALA A 228 -4.53 -19.49 9.02
CA ALA A 228 -3.31 -18.88 9.55
C ALA A 228 -3.43 -17.35 9.63
N PHE A 229 -3.94 -16.70 8.59
CA PHE A 229 -4.14 -15.25 8.55
C PHE A 229 -5.10 -14.81 9.65
N TYR A 230 -6.29 -15.41 9.73
CA TYR A 230 -7.29 -15.03 10.73
C TYR A 230 -6.87 -15.39 12.16
N SER A 231 -6.07 -16.44 12.36
CA SER A 231 -5.46 -16.74 13.66
C SER A 231 -4.52 -15.64 14.14
N GLY A 232 -3.85 -14.94 13.22
CA GLY A 232 -3.01 -13.76 13.51
C GLY A 232 -3.82 -12.47 13.62
N TYR A 233 -4.79 -12.28 12.71
CA TYR A 233 -5.61 -11.08 12.60
C TYR A 233 -6.61 -10.93 13.75
N GLY A 234 -7.10 -12.04 14.29
CA GLY A 234 -7.90 -12.06 15.52
C GLY A 234 -9.33 -11.53 15.39
N PHE A 235 -9.77 -11.14 14.19
CA PHE A 235 -11.15 -10.80 13.88
C PHE A 235 -11.81 -11.87 13.01
N PRO A 236 -13.16 -12.00 13.05
CA PRO A 236 -13.86 -12.92 12.17
C PRO A 236 -13.67 -12.58 10.69
N PRO A 237 -13.66 -13.58 9.79
CA PRO A 237 -13.59 -13.34 8.36
C PRO A 237 -14.74 -12.49 7.82
N ILE A 238 -14.43 -11.58 6.90
CA ILE A 238 -15.46 -10.91 6.10
C ILE A 238 -16.25 -11.92 5.26
N SER A 239 -17.52 -11.56 5.04
CA SER A 239 -18.41 -12.33 4.17
C SER A 239 -17.88 -12.34 2.72
N GLU A 240 -18.27 -13.36 1.96
CA GLU A 240 -17.94 -13.44 0.54
C GLU A 240 -18.52 -12.27 -0.27
N GLU A 241 -19.68 -11.74 0.13
CA GLU A 241 -20.27 -10.55 -0.48
C GLU A 241 -19.41 -9.31 -0.25
N THR A 242 -18.96 -9.09 0.98
CA THR A 242 -18.05 -8.00 1.35
C THR A 242 -16.72 -8.11 0.63
N PHE A 243 -16.14 -9.31 0.58
CA PHE A 243 -14.90 -9.56 -0.17
C PHE A 243 -15.07 -9.17 -1.65
N ARG A 244 -16.14 -9.63 -2.31
CA ARG A 244 -16.40 -9.30 -3.72
C ARG A 244 -16.65 -7.82 -3.94
N TYR A 245 -17.34 -7.16 -3.01
CA TYR A 245 -17.58 -5.71 -3.08
C TYR A 245 -16.24 -4.96 -3.16
N PHE A 246 -15.28 -5.31 -2.31
CA PHE A 246 -13.99 -4.63 -2.24
C PHE A 246 -12.99 -5.10 -3.31
N ASP A 247 -12.70 -6.40 -3.43
CA ASP A 247 -11.67 -6.93 -4.35
C ASP A 247 -12.12 -6.96 -5.81
N ASN A 248 -13.35 -7.44 -6.09
CA ASN A 248 -13.84 -7.56 -7.46
C ASN A 248 -14.64 -6.34 -7.92
N GLY A 249 -15.05 -5.49 -6.98
CA GLY A 249 -15.75 -4.25 -7.21
C GLY A 249 -14.83 -3.05 -7.09
N LEU A 250 -14.72 -2.49 -5.89
CA LEU A 250 -14.08 -1.20 -5.63
C LEU A 250 -12.63 -1.14 -6.13
N TYR A 251 -11.83 -2.18 -5.88
CA TYR A 251 -10.45 -2.24 -6.32
C TYR A 251 -10.29 -2.19 -7.84
N LYS A 252 -11.31 -2.54 -8.64
CA LYS A 252 -11.22 -2.44 -10.11
C LYS A 252 -11.06 -1.01 -10.61
N PHE A 253 -11.35 -0.02 -9.78
CA PHE A 253 -11.19 1.39 -10.13
C PHE A 253 -9.76 1.91 -9.95
N TYR A 254 -8.92 1.19 -9.19
CA TYR A 254 -7.58 1.58 -8.79
C TYR A 254 -6.57 0.67 -9.49
#